data_AF-A0A7W4LJC9-F1
#
_entry.id   AF-A0A7W4LJC9-F1
#
_cell.length_a   1.000
_cell.length_b   1.000
_cell.length_c   1.000
_cell.angle_alpha   90.00
_cell.angle_beta   90.00
_cell.angle_gamma   90.00
#
_symmetry.space_group_name_H-M   'P 1'
#
loop_
_entity.id
_entity.type
_entity.pdbx_description
1 polymer ?
#
loop_
_entity_poly.entity_id
_entity_poly.type
_entity_poly.pdbx_seq_one_letter_code
_entity_poly.pdbx_strand_id
1 'polypeptide(L)' 'MHQGQFLICKSCHTAIELEQAAISDAIVHSAQQVGFVVESQTVEIVGLCAGCRTAA' A
#
# COMPACT_ATOMS: atom_id res chain seq x y z
N MET A 1 -3.40 -1.36 -15.92
CA MET A 1 -3.16 -0.78 -14.58
C MET A 1 -3.05 -1.92 -13.59
N HIS A 2 -1.83 -2.30 -13.23
CA HIS A 2 -1.61 -3.17 -12.08
C HIS A 2 -1.60 -2.30 -10.82
N GLN A 3 -2.33 -2.70 -9.80
CA GLN A 3 -2.47 -1.97 -8.54
C GLN A 3 -2.28 -2.96 -7.42
N GLY A 4 -1.37 -2.68 -6.49
CA GLY A 4 -1.17 -3.51 -5.30
C GLY A 4 -0.94 -2.63 -4.10
N GLN A 5 -1.55 -2.98 -2.97
CA GLN A 5 -1.31 -2.30 -1.69
C GLN A 5 -0.92 -3.36 -0.66
N PHE A 6 0.22 -3.20 0.00
CA PHE A 6 0.76 -4.23 0.88
C PHE A 6 1.10 -3.67 2.26
N LEU A 7 0.66 -4.35 3.31
CA LEU A 7 1.16 -4.16 4.67
C LEU A 7 2.24 -5.21 4.95
N ILE A 8 3.48 -4.76 5.15
CA ILE A 8 4.64 -5.62 5.36
C ILE A 8 5.09 -5.51 6.81
N CYS A 9 5.09 -6.63 7.54
CA CYS A 9 5.61 -6.66 8.90
C CYS A 9 7.14 -6.72 8.90
N LYS A 10 7.79 -5.74 9.51
CA LYS A 10 9.26 -5.68 9.61
C LYS A 10 9.89 -6.75 10.50
N SER A 11 9.09 -7.48 11.29
CA SER A 11 9.58 -8.47 12.25
C SER A 11 9.45 -9.89 11.70
N CYS A 12 8.24 -10.29 11.29
CA CYS A 12 8.00 -11.64 10.76
C CYS A 12 7.97 -11.71 9.22
N HIS A 13 8.13 -10.58 8.53
CA HIS A 13 8.12 -10.49 7.06
C HIS A 13 6.83 -10.97 6.38
N THR A 14 5.72 -11.07 7.13
CA THR A 14 4.41 -11.31 6.53
C THR A 14 3.98 -10.10 5.71
N ALA A 15 3.40 -10.36 4.55
CA ALA A 15 2.79 -9.35 3.68
C ALA A 15 1.28 -9.62 3.61
N ILE A 16 0.49 -8.57 3.79
CA ILE A 16 -0.97 -8.61 3.66
C ILE A 16 -1.34 -7.67 2.54
N GLU A 17 -2.00 -8.19 1.52
CA GLU A 17 -2.56 -7.36 0.45
C GLU A 17 -3.85 -6.67 0.92
N LEU A 18 -3.98 -5.39 0.59
CA LEU A 18 -5.17 -4.59 0.80
C LEU A 18 -5.86 -4.38 -0.54
N GLU A 19 -7.18 -4.55 -0.57
CA GLU A 19 -8.01 -4.31 -1.75
C GLU A 19 -8.84 -3.03 -1.57
N GLN A 20 -8.17 -1.88 -1.40
CA GLN A 20 -8.84 -0.61 -1.11
C GLN A 20 -8.79 0.34 -2.30
N ALA A 21 -9.82 0.27 -3.15
CA ALA A 21 -9.97 1.12 -4.35
C ALA A 21 -9.80 2.62 -4.04
N ALA A 22 -10.31 3.09 -2.90
CA ALA A 22 -10.23 4.50 -2.50
C ALA A 22 -8.77 5.03 -2.39
N ILE A 23 -7.81 4.18 -2.01
CA ILE A 23 -6.38 4.58 -1.94
C ILE A 23 -5.84 4.79 -3.35
N SER A 24 -6.13 3.85 -4.25
CA SER A 24 -5.73 3.92 -5.65
C SER A 24 -6.33 5.15 -6.34
N ASP A 25 -7.62 5.41 -6.14
CA ASP A 25 -8.31 6.56 -6.71
C ASP A 25 -7.68 7.88 -6.21
N ALA A 26 -7.32 7.96 -4.93
CA ALA A 26 -6.68 9.15 -4.37
C ALA A 26 -5.31 9.43 -5.01
N ILE A 27 -4.52 8.38 -5.30
CA ILE A 27 -3.22 8.49 -5.96
C ILE A 27 -3.41 8.95 -7.41
N VAL A 28 -4.30 8.29 -8.16
CA VAL A 28 -4.60 8.65 -9.56
C VAL A 28 -5.10 10.08 -9.65
N HIS A 29 -6.01 10.48 -8.77
CA HIS A 29 -6.53 11.84 -8.74
C HIS A 29 -5.42 12.86 -8.46
N SER A 30 -4.56 12.60 -7.48
CA SER A 30 -3.44 13.49 -7.13
C SER A 30 -2.43 13.62 -8.28
N ALA A 31 -2.13 12.52 -8.97
CA ALA A 31 -1.28 12.52 -10.16
C ALA A 31 -1.88 13.36 -11.30
N GLN A 32 -3.18 13.22 -11.55
CA GLN A 32 -3.89 14.02 -12.56
C GLN A 32 -3.81 15.53 -12.28
N GLN A 33 -3.90 15.95 -11.01
CA GLN A 33 -3.82 17.38 -10.64
C GLN A 33 -2.49 18.04 -11.03
N VAL A 34 -1.41 17.26 -11.17
CA VAL A 34 -0.09 17.76 -11.59
C VAL A 34 0.26 17.36 -13.03
N GLY A 35 -0.70 16.87 -13.79
CA GLY A 35 -0.50 16.42 -15.18
C GLY A 35 0.34 15.15 -15.31
N PHE A 36 0.45 14.35 -14.25
CA PHE A 36 1.19 13.10 -14.25
C PHE A 36 0.33 11.94 -14.76
N VAL A 37 0.83 11.20 -15.75
CA VAL A 37 0.18 10.00 -16.29
C VAL A 37 0.72 8.78 -15.55
N VAL A 38 -0.13 8.16 -14.74
CA VAL A 38 0.23 6.92 -14.04
C VAL A 38 0.19 5.76 -15.04
N GLU A 39 1.20 4.88 -15.02
CA GLU A 39 1.22 3.64 -15.81
C GLU A 39 1.02 2.40 -14.92
N SER A 40 1.60 2.43 -13.72
CA SER A 40 1.47 1.43 -12.66
C SER A 40 1.55 2.10 -11.30
N GLN A 41 1.02 1.45 -10.27
CA GLN A 41 1.15 1.91 -8.89
C GLN A 41 1.25 0.72 -7.92
N THR A 42 2.13 0.86 -6.94
CA THR A 42 2.27 -0.06 -5.82
C THR A 42 2.45 0.76 -4.55
N VAL A 43 1.69 0.44 -3.50
CA VAL A 43 1.81 1.05 -2.18
C VAL A 43 2.30 0.00 -1.20
N GLU A 44 3.42 0.26 -0.53
CA GLU A 44 3.97 -0.63 0.49
C GLU A 44 4.09 0.11 1.82
N ILE A 45 3.51 -0.46 2.87
CA ILE A 45 3.55 0.09 4.22
C ILE A 45 4.31 -0.89 5.10
N VAL A 46 5.44 -0.44 5.65
CA VAL A 46 6.25 -1.24 6.56
C VAL A 46 5.89 -0.93 8.01
N GLY A 47 5.54 -1.95 8.79
CA GLY A 47 5.09 -1.80 10.17
C GLY A 47 5.20 -3.08 10.98
N LEU A 48 4.30 -3.27 11.95
CA LEU A 48 4.20 -4.49 12.76
C LEU A 48 2.79 -5.06 12.64
N CYS A 49 2.67 -6.36 12.32
CA CYS A 49 1.40 -7.07 12.35
C CYS A 49 0.87 -7.23 13.77
N ALA A 50 -0.41 -7.61 13.92
CA ALA A 50 -1.04 -7.75 15.24
C ALA A 50 -0.24 -8.68 16.18
N GLY A 51 0.22 -9.82 15.68
CA GLY A 51 1.02 -10.77 16.47
C GLY A 51 2.38 -10.21 16.92
N CYS A 52 3.10 -9.53 16.03
CA CYS A 52 4.41 -8.95 16.38
C CYS A 52 4.29 -7.72 17.29
N ARG A 53 3.17 -6.99 17.28
CA ARG A 53 2.95 -5.88 18.22
C ARG A 53 2.77 -6.37 19.66
N THR A 54 2.16 -7.53 19.86
CA THR A 54 1.90 -8.11 21.18
C THR A 54 3.05 -8.96 21.72
N ALA A 55 4.02 -9.31 20.87
CA ALA A 55 5.21 -10.07 21.25
C ALA A 55 6.39 -9.19 21.70
N ALA A 56 6.20 -7.86 21.69
CA ALA A 56 7.17 -6.87 22.12
C ALA A 56 7.01 -6.53 23.61
#